data_AF-A0A1G6M1U5-F1
#
_entry.id   AF-A0A1G6M1U5-F1
#
_cell.length_a   1.000
_cell.length_b   1.000
_cell.length_c   1.000
_cell.angle_alpha   90.00
_cell.angle_beta   90.00
_cell.angle_gamma   90.00
#
_symmetry.space_group_name_H-M   'P 1'
#
loop_
_entity.id
_entity.type
_entity.pdbx_description
1 polymer ?
#
loop_
_entity_poly.entity_id
_entity_poly.type
_entity_poly.pdbx_seq_one_letter_code
_entity_poly.pdbx_strand_id
1 'polypeptide(L)'
;MRTRLVALLLAVVLGVGGGAAAALFGDDGGGDGGATSYADPLGLGIPKIDLDCTGEPVLVVGFGDNAAALRNEVVNTPHEDLRYLETSRSCATRWTPSSTDDTFDWVVYRSGDATDLCLDRLRKPIHRRDNVTFLVDGIDERAMCLCEVPATEAPVLQKRTPAAIAPRNEVWIGELQDMLITIDAELRPDAEVRLTGRNRVRGKYGEVMAARISAAQQESRLPETGILDAATWNRITATGCRLYDYR
;
A
#
# COMPACT_ATOMS: atom_id res chain seq x y z
N MET A 1 41.90 -6.52 -30.01
CA MET A 1 42.39 -6.12 -28.68
C MET A 1 42.49 -4.60 -28.64
N ARG A 2 41.52 -3.93 -28.01
CA ARG A 2 41.53 -2.47 -27.81
C ARG A 2 41.22 -2.20 -26.34
N THR A 3 42.27 -1.90 -25.61
CA THR A 3 42.31 -1.57 -24.19
C THR A 3 41.63 -0.21 -24.00
N ARG A 4 40.52 -0.18 -23.25
CA ARG A 4 39.89 1.07 -22.80
C ARG A 4 40.46 1.43 -21.42
N LEU A 5 41.13 2.57 -21.36
CA LEU A 5 41.63 3.21 -20.14
C LEU A 5 40.44 3.56 -19.23
N VAL A 6 40.51 3.05 -18.00
CA VAL A 6 39.65 3.42 -16.88
C VAL A 6 40.27 4.66 -16.22
N ALA A 7 39.57 5.79 -16.30
CA ALA A 7 39.91 6.98 -15.53
C ALA A 7 39.11 6.95 -14.22
N LEU A 8 39.83 6.76 -13.11
CA LEU A 8 39.33 6.92 -11.75
C LEU A 8 39.19 8.40 -11.43
N LEU A 9 37.96 8.89 -11.30
CA LEU A 9 37.66 10.19 -10.70
C LEU A 9 37.27 9.97 -9.24
N LEU A 10 38.20 10.32 -8.35
CA LEU A 10 37.99 10.48 -6.92
C LEU A 10 37.24 11.80 -6.69
N ALA A 11 35.95 11.71 -6.33
CA ALA A 11 35.21 12.84 -5.77
C ALA A 11 35.08 12.62 -4.25
N VAL A 12 35.92 13.30 -3.49
CA VAL A 12 35.76 13.48 -2.04
C VAL A 12 34.82 14.67 -1.86
N VAL A 13 33.58 14.41 -1.46
CA VAL A 13 32.67 15.45 -0.96
C VAL A 13 32.35 15.13 0.50
N LEU A 14 33.11 15.79 1.39
CA LEU A 14 32.78 15.94 2.79
C LEU A 14 31.67 17.00 2.90
N GLY A 15 30.44 16.54 3.05
CA GLY A 15 29.28 17.36 3.37
C GLY A 15 28.62 16.86 4.65
N VAL A 16 29.30 17.06 5.78
CA VAL A 16 28.69 16.89 7.12
C VAL A 16 27.81 18.12 7.35
N GLY A 17 26.54 18.02 6.92
CA GLY A 17 25.47 18.94 7.26
C GLY A 17 24.51 18.25 8.20
N GLY A 18 24.88 18.16 9.48
CA GLY A 18 23.99 17.67 10.53
C GLY A 18 22.85 18.66 10.75
N GLY A 19 21.64 18.25 10.36
CA GLY A 19 20.39 18.92 10.68
C GLY A 19 19.44 17.95 11.39
N ALA A 20 19.92 17.26 12.44
CA ALA A 20 19.04 16.56 13.35
C ALA A 20 18.33 17.60 14.23
N ALA A 21 17.09 17.92 13.89
CA ALA A 21 16.17 18.55 14.83
C ALA A 21 15.80 17.49 15.88
N ALA A 22 16.69 17.26 16.84
CA ALA A 22 16.34 16.57 18.08
C ALA A 22 15.48 17.54 18.89
N ALA A 23 14.16 17.36 18.83
CA ALA A 23 13.25 17.96 19.78
C ALA A 23 13.54 17.34 21.16
N LEU A 24 14.27 18.08 21.99
CA LEU A 24 14.42 17.82 23.40
C LEU A 24 13.05 18.01 24.07
N PHE A 25 12.36 16.92 24.37
CA PHE A 25 11.26 16.94 25.34
C PHE A 25 11.89 17.05 26.74
N GLY A 26 12.03 18.29 27.21
CA GLY A 26 12.20 18.59 28.62
C GLY A 26 10.86 18.39 29.32
N ASP A 27 10.78 17.33 30.11
CA ASP A 27 9.82 17.20 31.19
C ASP A 27 10.28 18.15 32.31
N ASP A 28 9.44 19.12 32.67
CA ASP A 28 9.30 19.65 34.04
C ASP A 28 8.41 20.90 34.04
N GLY A 29 7.23 20.77 34.63
CA GLY A 29 6.47 21.91 35.18
C GLY A 29 5.24 22.30 34.37
N GLY A 30 4.07 22.13 35.00
CA GLY A 30 2.77 22.51 34.45
C GLY A 30 2.77 23.94 33.93
N GLY A 31 2.62 24.07 32.62
CA GLY A 31 2.49 25.33 31.90
C GLY A 31 1.32 25.21 30.95
N ASP A 32 0.45 26.21 30.98
CA ASP A 32 -0.74 26.34 30.15
C ASP A 32 -0.48 25.91 28.70
N GLY A 33 -1.26 24.93 28.25
CA GLY A 33 -1.16 24.30 26.94
C GLY A 33 -1.33 25.30 25.82
N GLY A 34 -0.22 25.91 25.40
CA GLY A 34 -0.09 26.65 24.15
C GLY A 34 -0.33 25.68 23.01
N ALA A 35 -1.60 25.48 22.67
CA ALA A 35 -2.01 24.76 21.47
C ALA A 35 -1.24 25.40 20.31
N THR A 36 -0.31 24.64 19.72
CA THR A 36 0.30 25.01 18.46
C THR A 36 -0.85 25.14 17.47
N SER A 37 -1.24 26.38 17.17
CA SER A 37 -2.34 26.66 16.25
C SER A 37 -1.85 26.33 14.85
N TYR A 38 -2.05 25.09 14.44
CA TYR A 38 -1.91 24.70 13.05
C TYR A 38 -3.14 25.15 12.26
N ALA A 39 -2.96 25.36 10.95
CA ALA A 39 -4.08 25.63 10.07
C ALA A 39 -4.97 24.38 9.98
N ASP A 40 -6.21 24.50 10.46
CA ASP A 40 -7.23 23.45 10.40
C ASP A 40 -8.54 23.99 9.82
N PRO A 41 -8.58 24.32 8.52
CA PRO A 41 -9.78 24.86 7.88
C PRO A 41 -11.01 23.94 8.00
N LEU A 42 -10.82 22.64 8.18
CA LEU A 42 -11.91 21.67 8.34
C LEU A 42 -12.32 21.41 9.80
N GLY A 43 -11.56 21.90 10.78
CA GLY A 43 -11.82 21.64 12.21
C GLY A 43 -11.80 20.14 12.54
N LEU A 44 -10.86 19.39 11.97
CA LEU A 44 -10.71 17.94 12.18
C LEU A 44 -9.89 17.62 13.43
N GLY A 45 -9.17 18.58 14.02
CA GLY A 45 -8.30 18.33 15.16
C GLY A 45 -7.01 17.60 14.81
N ILE A 46 -6.63 17.59 13.54
CA ILE A 46 -5.35 17.08 13.00
C ILE A 46 -4.77 18.11 12.01
N PRO A 47 -3.45 18.18 11.79
CA PRO A 47 -2.86 19.23 10.95
C PRO A 47 -3.12 19.05 9.45
N LYS A 48 -3.38 20.17 8.75
CA LYS A 48 -3.39 20.23 7.28
C LYS A 48 -1.96 20.37 6.74
N ILE A 49 -1.49 19.39 5.97
CA ILE A 49 -0.18 19.39 5.31
C ILE A 49 -0.35 18.81 3.90
N ASP A 50 -0.30 19.71 2.90
CA ASP A 50 -0.25 19.34 1.48
C ASP A 50 1.11 18.71 1.16
N LEU A 51 1.12 17.75 0.23
CA LEU A 51 2.31 16.94 -0.08
C LEU A 51 2.80 17.17 -1.50
N ASP A 52 4.09 17.41 -1.67
CA ASP A 52 4.75 17.42 -2.98
C ASP A 52 4.95 15.98 -3.52
N CYS A 53 5.25 15.84 -4.82
CA CYS A 53 5.57 14.54 -5.42
C CYS A 53 6.99 14.07 -5.07
N THR A 54 7.18 13.52 -3.88
CA THR A 54 8.49 13.09 -3.35
C THR A 54 8.84 11.64 -3.69
N GLY A 55 7.89 10.85 -4.19
CA GLY A 55 8.01 9.39 -4.31
C GLY A 55 7.88 8.65 -2.98
N GLU A 56 7.59 9.33 -1.87
CA GLU A 56 7.35 8.67 -0.58
C GLU A 56 5.96 8.01 -0.53
N PRO A 57 5.77 6.92 0.22
CA PRO A 57 4.48 6.29 0.38
C PRO A 57 3.65 6.95 1.49
N VAL A 58 2.33 6.95 1.31
CA VAL A 58 1.36 7.32 2.35
C VAL A 58 0.21 6.31 2.38
N LEU A 59 -0.36 6.09 3.57
CA LEU A 59 -1.61 5.36 3.73
C LEU A 59 -2.75 6.37 3.81
N VAL A 60 -3.61 6.35 2.80
CA VAL A 60 -4.87 7.11 2.75
C VAL A 60 -5.92 6.37 3.56
N VAL A 61 -6.32 6.96 4.69
CA VAL A 61 -7.31 6.38 5.63
C VAL A 61 -8.70 6.96 5.43
N GLY A 62 -8.84 8.07 4.70
CA GLY A 62 -10.13 8.70 4.42
C GLY A 62 -10.05 9.72 3.29
N PHE A 63 -11.17 9.98 2.62
CA PHE A 63 -11.30 10.97 1.56
C PHE A 63 -12.73 11.54 1.52
N GLY A 64 -12.89 12.76 1.02
CA GLY A 64 -14.20 13.41 0.89
C GLY A 64 -14.11 14.91 0.62
N ASP A 65 -15.26 15.55 0.36
CA ASP A 65 -15.31 16.97 -0.05
C ASP A 65 -15.48 17.94 1.13
N ASN A 66 -15.64 17.43 2.35
CA ASN A 66 -15.87 18.27 3.53
C ASN A 66 -15.51 17.54 4.84
N ALA A 67 -15.48 18.32 5.92
CA ALA A 67 -15.14 17.84 7.26
C ALA A 67 -16.03 16.69 7.76
N ALA A 68 -17.32 16.68 7.40
CA ALA A 68 -18.25 15.64 7.86
C ALA A 68 -17.91 14.27 7.26
N ALA A 69 -17.49 14.23 5.99
CA ALA A 69 -17.04 13.01 5.34
C ALA A 69 -15.77 12.42 5.99
N LEU A 70 -14.84 13.28 6.42
CA LEU A 70 -13.55 12.86 6.98
C LEU A 70 -13.59 12.56 8.48
N ARG A 71 -14.51 13.17 9.23
CA ARG A 71 -14.55 13.09 10.71
C ARG A 71 -14.62 11.66 11.23
N ASN A 72 -15.39 10.80 10.56
CA ASN A 72 -15.49 9.40 10.99
C ASN A 72 -14.14 8.68 10.89
N GLU A 73 -13.36 8.93 9.86
CA GLU A 73 -12.05 8.27 9.68
C GLU A 73 -11.05 8.79 10.70
N VAL A 74 -11.06 10.09 11.00
CA VAL A 74 -10.21 10.71 12.02
C VAL A 74 -10.52 10.16 13.41
N VAL A 75 -11.80 10.07 13.80
CA VAL A 75 -12.20 9.62 15.14
C VAL A 75 -11.92 8.13 15.37
N ASN A 76 -12.07 7.30 14.34
CA ASN A 76 -11.92 5.86 14.49
C ASN A 76 -10.46 5.39 14.36
N THR A 77 -9.58 6.22 13.77
CA THR A 77 -8.18 5.86 13.55
C THR A 77 -7.28 6.48 14.64
N PRO A 78 -6.36 5.72 15.25
CA PRO A 78 -5.43 6.26 16.25
C PRO A 78 -4.69 7.51 15.75
N HIS A 79 -4.72 8.58 16.53
CA HIS A 79 -4.42 9.95 16.07
C HIS A 79 -2.95 10.31 15.89
N GLU A 80 -2.00 9.52 16.41
CA GLU A 80 -0.64 10.03 16.70
C GLU A 80 0.12 10.55 15.47
N ASP A 81 -0.23 10.12 14.24
CA ASP A 81 0.42 10.54 13.01
C ASP A 81 -0.52 10.98 11.87
N LEU A 82 -1.81 11.19 12.18
CA LEU A 82 -2.78 11.57 11.14
C LEU A 82 -2.61 13.02 10.71
N ARG A 83 -2.68 13.22 9.39
CA ARG A 83 -2.66 14.52 8.73
C ARG A 83 -3.76 14.53 7.68
N TYR A 84 -4.09 15.70 7.17
CA TYR A 84 -4.95 15.80 6.00
C TYR A 84 -4.40 16.80 4.99
N LEU A 85 -4.84 16.67 3.75
CA LEU A 85 -4.39 17.51 2.64
C LEU A 85 -5.55 17.89 1.73
N GLU A 86 -5.33 18.95 0.95
CA GLU A 86 -6.17 19.32 -0.18
C GLU A 86 -5.57 18.70 -1.45
N THR A 87 -6.33 17.86 -2.16
CA THR A 87 -5.83 17.08 -3.30
C THR A 87 -5.40 17.97 -4.46
N SER A 88 -6.12 19.06 -4.70
CA SER A 88 -5.84 20.05 -5.75
C SER A 88 -4.51 20.81 -5.55
N ARG A 89 -3.98 20.79 -4.32
CA ARG A 89 -2.73 21.48 -3.92
C ARG A 89 -1.60 20.52 -3.58
N SER A 90 -1.84 19.22 -3.73
CA SER A 90 -0.88 18.16 -3.41
C SER A 90 -0.49 17.43 -4.69
N CYS A 91 0.42 16.45 -4.56
CA CYS A 91 0.85 15.62 -5.66
C CYS A 91 -0.34 15.03 -6.42
N ALA A 92 -0.32 15.12 -7.75
CA ALA A 92 -1.35 14.58 -8.62
C ALA A 92 -1.17 13.06 -8.79
N THR A 93 -1.28 12.33 -7.68
CA THR A 93 -1.25 10.87 -7.61
C THR A 93 -2.65 10.30 -7.40
N ARG A 94 -2.78 8.97 -7.42
CA ARG A 94 -4.00 8.25 -7.08
C ARG A 94 -4.26 8.31 -5.57
N TRP A 95 -5.20 9.16 -5.16
CA TRP A 95 -5.63 9.28 -3.76
C TRP A 95 -6.74 8.31 -3.34
N THR A 96 -7.47 7.73 -4.29
CA THR A 96 -8.67 6.92 -4.04
C THR A 96 -8.52 5.49 -4.57
N PRO A 97 -9.27 4.51 -4.04
CA PRO A 97 -9.31 3.18 -4.64
C PRO A 97 -9.73 3.24 -6.12
N SER A 98 -9.13 2.40 -6.97
CA SER A 98 -9.24 2.44 -8.44
C SER A 98 -10.65 2.23 -9.04
N SER A 99 -11.67 2.03 -8.21
CA SER A 99 -13.04 1.74 -8.66
C SER A 99 -13.91 2.98 -8.88
N THR A 100 -13.41 4.18 -8.59
CA THR A 100 -14.17 5.43 -8.73
C THR A 100 -13.43 6.42 -9.62
N ASP A 101 -14.11 6.97 -10.62
CA ASP A 101 -13.61 8.15 -11.34
C ASP A 101 -13.77 9.44 -10.50
N ASP A 102 -14.33 9.29 -9.29
CA ASP A 102 -14.55 10.37 -8.34
C ASP A 102 -13.21 10.92 -7.83
N THR A 103 -13.08 12.24 -7.96
CA THR A 103 -12.07 13.06 -7.28
C THR A 103 -12.69 13.65 -6.03
N PHE A 104 -11.93 13.70 -4.93
CA PHE A 104 -12.36 14.36 -3.71
C PHE A 104 -11.43 15.52 -3.40
N ASP A 105 -11.97 16.58 -2.79
CA ASP A 105 -11.17 17.77 -2.45
C ASP A 105 -10.15 17.49 -1.33
N TRP A 106 -10.45 16.55 -0.43
CA TRP A 106 -9.65 16.32 0.78
C TRP A 106 -9.37 14.85 1.04
N VAL A 107 -8.20 14.60 1.63
CA VAL A 107 -7.71 13.27 2.01
C VAL A 107 -7.13 13.31 3.41
N VAL A 108 -7.43 12.30 4.22
CA VAL A 108 -6.74 12.01 5.50
C VAL A 108 -5.74 10.91 5.24
N TYR A 109 -4.50 11.12 5.68
CA TYR A 109 -3.40 10.20 5.44
C TYR A 109 -2.48 10.10 6.65
N ARG A 110 -1.58 9.12 6.57
CA ARG A 110 -0.36 9.04 7.37
C ARG A 110 0.83 8.66 6.48
N SER A 111 1.99 9.22 6.79
CA SER A 111 3.27 8.87 6.16
C SER A 111 3.94 7.71 6.91
N GLY A 112 4.92 7.05 6.29
CA GLY A 112 5.67 5.97 6.92
C GLY A 112 6.53 5.20 5.93
N ASP A 113 7.10 4.08 6.38
CA ASP A 113 7.77 3.12 5.49
C ASP A 113 6.73 2.35 4.65
N ALA A 114 7.05 2.06 3.38
CA ALA A 114 6.14 1.35 2.48
C ALA A 114 5.70 -0.01 3.05
N THR A 115 6.65 -0.76 3.63
CA THR A 115 6.43 -2.07 4.22
C THR A 115 5.46 -1.95 5.39
N ASP A 116 5.68 -1.00 6.29
CA ASP A 116 4.86 -0.80 7.48
C ASP A 116 3.43 -0.37 7.13
N LEU A 117 3.28 0.60 6.21
CA LEU A 117 1.98 1.05 5.74
C LEU A 117 1.20 -0.08 5.06
N CYS A 118 1.89 -0.90 4.26
CA CYS A 118 1.26 -2.05 3.61
C CYS A 118 0.93 -3.18 4.58
N LEU A 119 1.78 -3.46 5.57
CA LEU A 119 1.45 -4.42 6.63
C LEU A 119 0.25 -3.95 7.46
N ASP A 120 0.16 -2.66 7.76
CA ASP A 120 -0.99 -2.08 8.45
C ASP A 120 -2.27 -2.29 7.65
N ARG A 121 -2.25 -1.96 6.36
CA ARG A 121 -3.36 -2.25 5.45
C ARG A 121 -3.75 -3.73 5.45
N LEU A 122 -2.76 -4.62 5.33
CA LEU A 122 -2.97 -6.04 5.13
C LEU A 122 -3.41 -6.76 6.42
N ARG A 123 -3.07 -6.24 7.61
CA ARG A 123 -3.27 -6.93 8.90
C ARG A 123 -4.31 -6.29 9.79
N LYS A 124 -4.41 -4.96 9.80
CA LYS A 124 -5.28 -4.25 10.73
C LYS A 124 -6.69 -4.13 10.13
N PRO A 125 -7.72 -4.68 10.79
CA PRO A 125 -9.09 -4.66 10.25
C PRO A 125 -9.62 -3.25 9.96
N ILE A 126 -9.14 -2.24 10.68
CA ILE A 126 -9.52 -0.84 10.46
C ILE A 126 -9.06 -0.33 9.10
N HIS A 127 -7.90 -0.75 8.60
CA HIS A 127 -7.30 -0.26 7.36
C HIS A 127 -7.67 -1.08 6.11
N ARG A 128 -8.69 -1.94 6.22
CA ARG A 128 -9.07 -2.86 5.12
C ARG A 128 -9.63 -2.16 3.88
N ARG A 129 -10.08 -0.90 4.02
CA ARG A 129 -10.65 -0.08 2.93
C ARG A 129 -9.71 1.00 2.42
N ASP A 130 -8.61 1.19 3.13
CA ASP A 130 -7.66 2.27 2.93
C ASP A 130 -6.89 2.05 1.62
N ASN A 131 -5.87 2.83 1.36
CA ASN A 131 -5.03 2.63 0.19
C ASN A 131 -3.62 3.11 0.52
N VAL A 132 -2.61 2.34 0.11
CA VAL A 132 -1.25 2.87 0.07
C VAL A 132 -1.02 3.45 -1.31
N THR A 133 -0.51 4.67 -1.37
CA THR A 133 -0.17 5.38 -2.60
C THR A 133 1.23 5.97 -2.49
N PHE A 134 1.92 6.07 -3.62
CA PHE A 134 3.20 6.74 -3.71
C PHE A 134 2.99 8.14 -4.28
N LEU A 135 3.72 9.11 -3.75
CA LEU A 135 3.64 10.52 -4.16
C LEU A 135 4.38 10.74 -5.48
N VAL A 136 3.86 10.17 -6.57
CA VAL A 136 4.42 10.29 -7.92
C VAL A 136 3.40 10.95 -8.83
N ASP A 137 3.86 11.93 -9.61
CA ASP A 137 3.01 12.72 -10.48
C ASP A 137 2.42 11.86 -11.62
N GLY A 138 1.11 11.96 -11.83
CA GLY A 138 0.42 11.30 -12.93
C GLY A 138 0.23 9.79 -12.79
N ILE A 139 0.64 9.17 -11.67
CA ILE A 139 0.35 7.75 -11.41
C ILE A 139 -1.12 7.58 -11.01
N ASP A 140 -1.84 6.75 -11.76
CA ASP A 140 -3.21 6.36 -11.49
C ASP A 140 -3.33 4.96 -10.84
N GLU A 141 -2.22 4.23 -10.72
CA GLU A 141 -2.14 2.95 -10.04
C GLU A 141 -1.97 3.10 -8.52
N ARG A 142 -2.62 2.20 -7.79
CA ARG A 142 -2.39 2.05 -6.34
C ARG A 142 -1.13 1.22 -6.07
N ALA A 143 -0.50 1.43 -4.92
CA ALA A 143 0.54 0.52 -4.47
C ALA A 143 -0.01 -0.91 -4.35
N MET A 144 0.69 -1.86 -4.97
CA MET A 144 0.43 -3.28 -4.80
C MET A 144 1.13 -3.76 -3.54
N CYS A 145 0.44 -3.75 -2.40
CA CYS A 145 1.07 -4.04 -1.12
C CYS A 145 1.74 -5.42 -1.01
N LEU A 146 1.32 -6.40 -1.81
CA LEU A 146 2.00 -7.70 -1.90
C LEU A 146 3.43 -7.62 -2.45
N CYS A 147 3.79 -6.51 -3.09
CA CYS A 147 5.13 -6.23 -3.62
C CYS A 147 6.02 -5.48 -2.62
N GLU A 148 5.43 -4.91 -1.58
CA GLU A 148 6.13 -4.15 -0.54
C GLU A 148 6.39 -4.97 0.72
N VAL A 149 5.68 -6.09 0.89
CA VAL A 149 5.82 -6.95 2.07
C VAL A 149 6.54 -8.25 1.74
N PRO A 150 7.45 -8.73 2.60
CA PRO A 150 8.08 -10.02 2.38
C PRO A 150 7.05 -11.15 2.53
N ALA A 151 7.15 -12.18 1.69
CA ALA A 151 6.18 -13.28 1.69
C ALA A 151 6.13 -14.08 3.01
N THR A 152 7.15 -13.95 3.87
CA THR A 152 7.16 -14.53 5.22
C THR A 152 6.08 -13.94 6.13
N GLU A 153 5.60 -12.73 5.83
CA GLU A 153 4.53 -12.06 6.57
C GLU A 153 3.12 -12.52 6.13
N ALA A 154 3.04 -13.21 4.98
CA ALA A 154 1.79 -13.61 4.36
C ALA A 154 1.20 -14.87 5.02
N PRO A 155 -0.13 -14.96 5.18
CA PRO A 155 -0.76 -16.12 5.81
C PRO A 155 -0.69 -17.36 4.90
N VAL A 156 -0.61 -18.55 5.50
CA VAL A 156 -0.85 -19.80 4.77
C VAL A 156 -2.35 -19.92 4.51
N LEU A 157 -2.74 -20.01 3.24
CA LEU A 157 -4.14 -20.10 2.83
C LEU A 157 -4.40 -21.41 2.09
N GLN A 158 -5.48 -22.09 2.45
CA GLN A 158 -5.96 -23.27 1.73
C GLN A 158 -7.48 -23.34 1.82
N LYS A 159 -8.08 -24.01 0.85
CA LYS A 159 -9.53 -24.22 0.79
C LYS A 159 -10.06 -24.77 2.12
N ARG A 160 -11.18 -24.20 2.60
CA ARG A 160 -11.92 -24.64 3.82
C ARG A 160 -11.14 -24.55 5.13
N THR A 161 -10.10 -23.71 5.23
CA THR A 161 -9.53 -23.36 6.54
C THR A 161 -10.23 -22.19 7.20
N PRO A 162 -10.22 -22.11 8.53
CA PRO A 162 -10.61 -20.90 9.25
C PRO A 162 -9.88 -19.65 8.75
N ALA A 163 -8.60 -19.78 8.35
CA ALA A 163 -7.83 -18.70 7.76
C ALA A 163 -8.41 -18.19 6.44
N ALA A 164 -8.85 -19.09 5.54
CA ALA A 164 -9.43 -18.73 4.25
C ALA A 164 -10.76 -17.96 4.31
N ILE A 165 -11.43 -17.97 5.47
CA ILE A 165 -12.70 -17.27 5.72
C ILE A 165 -12.57 -16.19 6.80
N ALA A 166 -11.36 -15.99 7.36
CA ALA A 166 -11.16 -15.02 8.42
C ALA A 166 -11.20 -13.60 7.83
N PRO A 167 -11.98 -12.66 8.40
CA PRO A 167 -12.04 -11.28 7.92
C PRO A 167 -10.68 -10.61 7.78
N ARG A 168 -9.73 -10.96 8.66
CA ARG A 168 -8.34 -10.46 8.62
C ARG A 168 -7.56 -10.81 7.34
N ASN A 169 -7.98 -11.86 6.62
CA ASN A 169 -7.30 -12.30 5.40
C ASN A 169 -8.01 -11.82 4.12
N GLU A 170 -9.14 -11.12 4.23
CA GLU A 170 -9.88 -10.62 3.06
C GLU A 170 -9.03 -9.68 2.21
N VAL A 171 -8.22 -8.83 2.85
CA VAL A 171 -7.33 -7.89 2.14
C VAL A 171 -6.22 -8.65 1.42
N TRP A 172 -5.50 -9.56 2.10
CA TRP A 172 -4.50 -10.44 1.48
C TRP A 172 -5.04 -11.19 0.26
N ILE A 173 -6.22 -11.80 0.41
CA ILE A 173 -6.84 -12.57 -0.67
C ILE A 173 -7.28 -11.63 -1.80
N GLY A 174 -7.83 -10.45 -1.48
CA GLY A 174 -8.24 -9.46 -2.47
C GLY A 174 -7.08 -8.94 -3.31
N GLU A 175 -5.97 -8.56 -2.66
CA GLU A 175 -4.75 -8.11 -3.35
C GLU A 175 -4.17 -9.22 -4.25
N LEU A 176 -4.16 -10.46 -3.76
CA LEU A 176 -3.67 -11.60 -4.55
C LEU A 176 -4.55 -11.87 -5.77
N GLN A 177 -5.87 -11.78 -5.61
CA GLN A 177 -6.80 -11.94 -6.71
C GLN A 177 -6.58 -10.86 -7.78
N ASP A 178 -6.38 -9.60 -7.38
CA ASP A 178 -6.05 -8.52 -8.32
C ASP A 178 -4.72 -8.81 -9.05
N MET A 179 -3.68 -9.22 -8.32
CA MET A 179 -2.39 -9.61 -8.91
C MET A 179 -2.51 -10.76 -9.92
N LEU A 180 -3.24 -11.83 -9.58
CA LEU A 180 -3.43 -12.98 -10.48
C LEU A 180 -4.21 -12.58 -11.74
N ILE A 181 -5.18 -11.66 -11.63
CA ILE A 181 -5.91 -11.13 -12.78
C ILE A 181 -4.95 -10.40 -13.73
N THR A 182 -4.08 -9.53 -13.20
CA THR A 182 -3.08 -8.82 -14.01
C THR A 182 -2.10 -9.80 -14.66
N ILE A 183 -1.58 -10.79 -13.91
CA ILE A 183 -0.71 -11.84 -14.47
C ILE A 183 -1.42 -12.58 -15.62
N ASP A 184 -2.68 -12.96 -15.42
CA ASP A 184 -3.45 -13.69 -16.43
C ASP A 184 -3.76 -12.81 -17.65
N ALA A 185 -3.99 -11.51 -17.48
CA ALA A 185 -4.22 -10.59 -18.59
C ALA A 185 -2.95 -10.39 -19.43
N GLU A 186 -1.82 -10.10 -18.78
CA GLU A 186 -0.60 -9.67 -19.46
C GLU A 186 0.26 -10.83 -19.96
N LEU A 187 0.37 -11.90 -19.16
CA LEU A 187 1.32 -12.99 -19.44
C LEU A 187 0.63 -14.25 -19.96
N ARG A 188 -0.69 -14.37 -19.78
CA ARG A 188 -1.44 -15.59 -20.09
C ARG A 188 -2.86 -15.34 -20.62
N PRO A 189 -3.01 -14.59 -21.71
CA PRO A 189 -4.33 -14.29 -22.28
C PRO A 189 -5.16 -15.55 -22.57
N ASP A 190 -4.50 -16.69 -22.83
CA ASP A 190 -5.13 -17.98 -23.13
C ASP A 190 -5.22 -18.95 -21.93
N ALA A 191 -5.01 -18.48 -20.69
CA ALA A 191 -5.12 -19.33 -19.51
C ALA A 191 -6.53 -19.94 -19.38
N GLU A 192 -6.58 -21.27 -19.18
CA GLU A 192 -7.83 -22.01 -19.04
C GLU A 192 -8.56 -21.69 -17.73
N VAL A 193 -7.80 -21.55 -16.64
CA VAL A 193 -8.33 -21.17 -15.32
C VAL A 193 -7.97 -19.72 -15.06
N ARG A 194 -8.97 -18.84 -15.07
CA ARG A 194 -8.80 -17.40 -14.81
C ARG A 194 -9.74 -16.93 -13.72
N LEU A 195 -9.25 -16.01 -12.90
CA LEU A 195 -10.10 -15.18 -12.08
C LEU A 195 -10.68 -14.08 -12.96
N THR A 196 -12.00 -13.93 -12.93
CA THR A 196 -12.74 -12.91 -13.66
C THR A 196 -13.81 -12.34 -12.74
N GLY A 197 -14.42 -11.21 -13.11
CA GLY A 197 -15.51 -10.63 -12.31
C GLY A 197 -16.68 -11.59 -12.04
N ARG A 198 -16.89 -12.63 -12.87
CA ARG A 198 -18.00 -13.59 -12.74
C ARG A 198 -17.75 -14.72 -11.74
N ASN A 199 -16.49 -15.10 -11.52
CA ASN A 199 -16.11 -16.23 -10.66
C ASN A 199 -15.19 -15.81 -9.50
N ARG A 200 -14.89 -14.50 -9.37
CA ARG A 200 -14.18 -13.90 -8.24
C ARG A 200 -15.18 -13.40 -7.21
N VAL A 201 -15.08 -13.95 -5.99
CA VAL A 201 -15.59 -13.26 -4.81
C VAL A 201 -14.40 -12.61 -4.11
N ARG A 202 -14.38 -11.27 -4.10
CA ARG A 202 -13.26 -10.50 -3.52
C ARG A 202 -13.01 -10.94 -2.09
N GLY A 203 -11.74 -11.23 -1.77
CA GLY A 203 -11.33 -11.58 -0.42
C GLY A 203 -11.68 -13.00 0.03
N LYS A 204 -12.21 -13.86 -0.85
CA LYS A 204 -12.52 -15.27 -0.51
C LYS A 204 -11.64 -16.27 -1.26
N TYR A 205 -11.04 -17.20 -0.53
CA TYR A 205 -10.26 -18.29 -1.09
C TYR A 205 -11.16 -19.50 -1.42
N GLY A 206 -11.80 -19.43 -2.59
CA GLY A 206 -12.73 -20.44 -3.09
C GLY A 206 -12.08 -21.54 -3.94
N GLU A 207 -12.92 -22.36 -4.60
CA GLU A 207 -12.46 -23.46 -5.45
C GLU A 207 -11.69 -22.99 -6.68
N VAL A 208 -12.20 -21.96 -7.36
CA VAL A 208 -11.54 -21.34 -8.52
C VAL A 208 -10.19 -20.75 -8.13
N MET A 209 -10.10 -20.13 -6.95
CA MET A 209 -8.84 -19.60 -6.44
C MET A 209 -7.83 -20.73 -6.21
N ALA A 210 -8.23 -21.80 -5.51
CA ALA A 210 -7.36 -22.94 -5.26
C ALA A 210 -6.87 -23.59 -6.57
N ALA A 211 -7.74 -23.71 -7.58
CA ALA A 211 -7.37 -24.21 -8.90
C ALA A 211 -6.36 -23.29 -9.60
N ARG A 212 -6.57 -21.96 -9.54
CA ARG A 212 -5.63 -20.99 -10.11
C ARG A 212 -4.27 -21.02 -9.42
N ILE A 213 -4.25 -21.18 -8.09
CA ILE A 213 -3.01 -21.36 -7.32
C ILE A 213 -2.30 -22.66 -7.71
N SER A 214 -3.03 -23.77 -7.85
CA SER A 214 -2.47 -25.04 -8.34
C SER A 214 -1.81 -24.88 -9.70
N ALA A 215 -2.44 -24.16 -10.64
CA ALA A 215 -1.84 -23.87 -11.94
C ALA A 215 -0.57 -23.01 -11.82
N ALA A 216 -0.59 -21.95 -10.98
CA ALA A 216 0.60 -21.12 -10.72
C ALA A 216 1.76 -21.95 -10.13
N GLN A 217 1.45 -22.91 -9.26
CA GLN A 217 2.43 -23.85 -8.69
C GLN A 217 3.03 -24.73 -9.79
N GLN A 218 2.20 -25.34 -10.63
CA GLN A 218 2.64 -26.15 -11.76
C GLN A 218 3.59 -25.37 -12.69
N GLU A 219 3.18 -24.17 -13.11
CA GLU A 219 3.97 -23.27 -13.97
C GLU A 219 5.32 -22.92 -13.36
N SER A 220 5.36 -22.87 -12.03
CA SER A 220 6.55 -22.57 -11.25
C SER A 220 7.34 -23.80 -10.81
N ARG A 221 6.92 -25.00 -11.23
CA ARG A 221 7.51 -26.29 -10.82
C ARG A 221 7.50 -26.49 -9.30
N LEU A 222 6.48 -25.97 -8.63
CA LEU A 222 6.15 -26.24 -7.24
C LEU A 222 5.12 -27.38 -7.17
N PRO A 223 5.00 -28.09 -6.04
CA PRO A 223 3.94 -29.07 -5.84
C PRO A 223 2.54 -28.45 -6.00
N GLU A 224 1.71 -29.06 -6.84
CA GLU A 224 0.33 -28.66 -7.17
C GLU A 224 -0.65 -28.96 -6.04
N THR A 225 -0.51 -28.25 -4.93
CA THR A 225 -1.30 -28.49 -3.71
C THR A 225 -2.55 -27.61 -3.65
N GLY A 226 -2.56 -26.49 -4.38
CA GLY A 226 -3.56 -25.43 -4.21
C GLY A 226 -3.49 -24.75 -2.83
N ILE A 227 -2.43 -24.99 -2.06
CA ILE A 227 -2.10 -24.33 -0.80
C ILE A 227 -1.20 -23.15 -1.10
N LEU A 228 -1.57 -21.98 -0.64
CA LEU A 228 -0.78 -20.77 -0.77
C LEU A 228 0.10 -20.62 0.47
N ASP A 229 1.31 -21.14 0.40
CA ASP A 229 2.36 -21.05 1.41
C ASP A 229 3.41 -19.98 1.03
N ALA A 230 4.43 -19.81 1.87
CA ALA A 230 5.47 -18.80 1.64
C ALA A 230 6.21 -18.98 0.30
N ALA A 231 6.45 -20.22 -0.13
CA ALA A 231 7.09 -20.50 -1.42
C ALA A 231 6.19 -20.08 -2.60
N THR A 232 4.90 -20.40 -2.50
CA THR A 232 3.91 -20.04 -3.53
C THR A 232 3.68 -18.53 -3.57
N TRP A 233 3.56 -17.86 -2.41
CA TRP A 233 3.49 -16.40 -2.30
C TRP A 233 4.67 -15.73 -3.00
N ASN A 234 5.91 -16.07 -2.59
CA ASN A 234 7.14 -15.52 -3.17
C ASN A 234 7.16 -15.61 -4.70
N ARG A 235 6.68 -16.74 -5.24
CA ARG A 235 6.75 -16.98 -6.67
C ARG A 235 5.71 -16.17 -7.45
N ILE A 236 4.49 -16.07 -6.92
CA ILE A 236 3.44 -15.25 -7.52
C ILE A 236 3.81 -13.78 -7.43
N THR A 237 4.25 -13.29 -6.27
CA THR A 237 4.63 -11.89 -6.10
C THR A 237 5.83 -11.51 -6.96
N ALA A 238 6.89 -12.33 -7.01
CA ALA A 238 8.02 -12.08 -7.92
C ALA A 238 7.60 -12.00 -9.40
N THR A 239 6.53 -12.69 -9.78
CA THR A 239 5.97 -12.60 -11.13
C THR A 239 5.15 -11.34 -11.31
N GLY A 240 4.15 -11.13 -10.44
CA GLY A 240 3.19 -10.05 -10.55
C GLY A 240 3.80 -8.67 -10.34
N CYS A 241 4.73 -8.51 -9.39
CA CYS A 241 5.31 -7.21 -9.06
C CYS A 241 6.13 -6.57 -10.18
N ARG A 242 6.51 -7.35 -11.21
CA ARG A 242 7.17 -6.82 -12.41
C ARG A 242 6.19 -6.20 -13.42
N LEU A 243 4.88 -6.33 -13.19
CA LEU A 243 3.80 -5.86 -14.05
C LEU A 243 3.14 -4.57 -13.53
N TYR A 244 3.56 -4.10 -12.36
CA TYR A 244 2.99 -2.92 -11.72
C TYR A 244 4.00 -1.77 -11.79
N ASP A 245 3.50 -0.57 -12.11
CA ASP A 245 4.29 0.64 -12.25
C ASP A 245 3.66 1.76 -11.42
N TYR A 246 3.81 1.64 -10.10
CA TYR A 246 3.27 2.60 -9.12
C TYR A 246 4.38 3.41 -8.42
N ARG A 247 5.59 3.46 -8.98
CA ARG A 247 6.78 4.12 -8.40
C ARG A 247 7.54 4.97 -9.39
#